data_AF-A0A2R5LN79-F1
#
_entry.id   AF-A0A2R5LN79-F1
#
_cell.length_a   1.000
_cell.length_b   1.000
_cell.length_c   1.000
_cell.angle_alpha   90.00
_cell.angle_beta   90.00
_cell.angle_gamma   90.00
#
_symmetry.space_group_name_H-M   'P 1'
#
loop_
_entity.id
_entity.type
_entity.pdbx_description
1 polymer ?
#
loop_
_entity_poly.entity_id
_entity_poly.type
_entity_poly.pdbx_seq_one_letter_code
_entity_poly.pdbx_strand_id
1 'polypeptide(L)'
;IPKRQVNITEVGMVAIRRDNFMSPLRYLNKMTLCVRPRYSISDGASRLSGLYNEELERYPPFDDCVQLIMQFLDSLPKPACLLAHNGNKFDFPLLTAELKRLGVGLEISCCDTLPALKHVISLGTHNNNNNKSVEEQELAALERLPDDFWTAFDACDIFDEGATMVVAEVTPSKHVKTQPFNAGPRKKPKPDEVNMSQANGFRRALFKDDAMPSIAVDKVDSQNNGCSSRHLQGLTPKKTRQLHSLAAIYDMFFGESLPNAHSADADCLALAKVCNYVRDAFLDYIDAHYVPLHNILSMW
;
A
#
# COMPACT_ATOMS: atom_id res chain seq x y z
N ILE A 1 -22.35 15.86 12.60
CA ILE A 1 -21.79 14.81 11.72
C ILE A 1 -21.22 13.74 12.64
N PRO A 2 -21.67 12.47 12.59
CA PRO A 2 -21.04 11.46 13.43
C PRO A 2 -19.57 11.37 13.02
N LYS A 3 -18.65 11.32 13.99
CA LYS A 3 -17.22 11.03 13.74
C LYS A 3 -17.17 9.81 12.81
N ARG A 4 -16.48 9.92 11.67
CA ARG A 4 -16.31 8.81 10.71
C ARG A 4 -15.91 7.56 11.50
N GLN A 5 -16.75 6.53 11.47
CA GLN A 5 -16.51 5.29 12.19
C GLN A 5 -15.51 4.46 11.40
N VAL A 6 -14.22 4.77 11.56
CA VAL A 6 -13.13 4.00 10.97
C VAL A 6 -12.90 2.74 11.81
N ASN A 7 -12.79 1.60 11.13
CA ASN A 7 -12.45 0.31 11.73
C ASN A 7 -11.41 -0.43 10.89
N ILE A 8 -10.68 -1.33 11.53
CA ILE A 8 -9.68 -2.18 10.89
C ILE A 8 -10.38 -3.28 10.08
N THR A 9 -10.00 -3.41 8.80
CA THR A 9 -10.47 -4.47 7.87
C THR A 9 -9.37 -5.44 7.49
N GLU A 10 -8.11 -5.03 7.65
CA GLU A 10 -6.93 -5.83 7.36
C GLU A 10 -5.79 -5.38 8.27
N VAL A 11 -4.96 -6.33 8.71
CA VAL A 11 -3.73 -6.07 9.47
C VAL A 11 -2.59 -6.77 8.76
N GLY A 12 -1.55 -6.02 8.42
CA GLY A 12 -0.28 -6.54 7.91
C GLY A 12 0.86 -6.22 8.88
N MET A 13 1.75 -7.19 9.10
CA MET A 13 2.97 -6.98 9.88
C MET A 13 4.14 -7.70 9.20
N VAL A 14 5.23 -6.95 8.99
CA VAL A 14 6.52 -7.49 8.55
C VAL A 14 7.56 -7.15 9.61
N ALA A 15 8.05 -8.16 10.31
CA ALA A 15 9.04 -8.01 11.36
C ALA A 15 10.43 -8.41 10.87
N ILE A 16 11.40 -7.52 11.10
CA ILE A 16 12.79 -7.67 10.68
C ILE A 16 13.70 -7.32 11.85
N ARG A 17 14.66 -8.20 12.16
CA ARG A 17 15.70 -7.87 13.15
C ARG A 17 16.61 -6.79 12.58
N ARG A 18 17.01 -5.83 13.42
CA ARG A 18 17.93 -4.74 13.06
C ARG A 18 19.23 -5.26 12.43
N ASP A 19 19.82 -6.30 13.02
CA ASP A 19 21.06 -6.92 12.52
C ASP A 19 20.90 -7.52 11.12
N ASN A 20 19.68 -7.94 10.77
CA ASN A 20 19.36 -8.57 9.49
C ASN A 20 18.65 -7.61 8.53
N PHE A 21 18.54 -6.32 8.86
CA PHE A 21 17.87 -5.33 8.03
C PHE A 21 18.80 -4.89 6.90
N MET A 22 19.06 -5.79 5.95
CA MET A 22 19.98 -5.61 4.82
C MET A 22 19.32 -6.10 3.54
N SER A 23 19.74 -5.57 2.38
CA SER A 23 19.24 -6.01 1.07
C SER A 23 19.97 -7.28 0.59
N PRO A 24 19.26 -8.29 0.04
CA PRO A 24 17.81 -8.38 -0.04
C PRO A 24 17.19 -8.75 1.31
N LEU A 25 15.96 -8.28 1.56
CA LEU A 25 15.20 -8.55 2.79
C LEU A 25 14.82 -10.04 2.91
N ARG A 26 15.74 -10.86 3.43
CA ARG A 26 15.60 -12.33 3.48
C ARG A 26 14.99 -12.87 4.78
N TYR A 27 15.28 -12.22 5.91
CA TYR A 27 14.93 -12.71 7.25
C TYR A 27 13.72 -11.94 7.79
N LEU A 28 12.54 -12.37 7.36
CA LEU A 28 11.25 -11.73 7.65
C LEU A 28 10.33 -12.70 8.40
N ASN A 29 9.68 -12.22 9.45
CA ASN A 29 8.46 -12.85 9.95
C ASN A 29 7.27 -12.01 9.46
N LYS A 30 6.24 -12.66 8.91
CA LYS A 30 5.07 -11.98 8.34
C LYS A 30 3.79 -12.50 8.97
N MET A 31 2.84 -11.60 9.19
CA MET A 31 1.47 -11.93 9.60
C MET A 31 0.51 -11.01 8.84
N THR A 32 -0.51 -11.61 8.22
CA THR A 32 -1.56 -10.88 7.50
C THR A 32 -2.90 -11.45 7.93
N LEU A 33 -3.82 -10.59 8.37
CA LEU A 33 -5.15 -10.97 8.86
C LEU A 33 -6.19 -10.09 8.18
N CYS A 34 -7.18 -10.69 7.53
CA CYS A 34 -8.42 -9.99 7.20
C CYS A 34 -9.31 -9.96 8.44
N VAL A 35 -9.92 -8.81 8.70
CA VAL A 35 -10.69 -8.51 9.90
C VAL A 35 -12.10 -8.11 9.50
N ARG A 36 -13.08 -8.74 10.13
CA ARG A 36 -14.48 -8.34 9.95
C ARG A 36 -14.71 -6.98 10.60
N PRO A 37 -15.11 -5.96 9.83
CA PRO A 37 -15.33 -4.63 10.38
C PRO A 37 -16.58 -4.58 11.25
N ARG A 38 -16.62 -3.61 12.17
CA ARG A 38 -17.80 -3.35 13.03
C ARG A 38 -18.85 -2.50 12.34
N TYR A 39 -18.42 -1.70 11.36
CA TYR A 39 -19.24 -0.82 10.55
C TYR A 39 -18.96 -1.09 9.07
N SER A 40 -19.96 -0.80 8.23
CA SER A 40 -19.83 -1.03 6.80
C SER A 40 -18.66 -0.23 6.21
N ILE A 41 -17.84 -0.92 5.42
CA ILE A 41 -16.80 -0.31 4.60
C ILE A 41 -17.47 0.57 3.56
N SER A 42 -17.01 1.82 3.44
CA SER A 42 -17.50 2.75 2.43
C SER A 42 -17.04 2.36 1.04
N ASP A 43 -17.80 2.73 0.01
CA ASP A 43 -17.49 2.35 -1.38
C ASP A 43 -16.10 2.79 -1.83
N GLY A 44 -15.63 3.97 -1.39
CA GLY A 44 -14.27 4.44 -1.71
C GLY A 44 -13.19 3.59 -1.05
N ALA A 45 -13.37 3.21 0.22
CA ALA A 45 -12.43 2.32 0.92
C ALA A 45 -12.43 0.90 0.30
N SER A 46 -13.60 0.39 -0.10
CA SER A 46 -13.72 -0.89 -0.80
C SER A 46 -13.04 -0.87 -2.17
N ARG A 47 -13.21 0.21 -2.96
CA ARG A 47 -12.52 0.36 -4.25
C ARG A 47 -11.01 0.46 -4.10
N LEU A 48 -10.54 1.13 -3.05
CA LEU A 48 -9.12 1.34 -2.81
C LEU A 48 -8.43 0.05 -2.37
N SER A 49 -8.97 -0.62 -1.35
CA SER A 49 -8.37 -1.82 -0.73
C SER A 49 -8.71 -3.13 -1.45
N GLY A 50 -9.81 -3.17 -2.22
CA GLY A 50 -10.36 -4.40 -2.76
C GLY A 50 -11.08 -5.28 -1.73
N LEU A 51 -11.33 -4.76 -0.52
CA LEU A 51 -12.05 -5.47 0.55
C LEU A 51 -13.52 -5.05 0.60
N TYR A 52 -14.42 -6.03 0.57
CA TYR A 52 -15.86 -5.81 0.53
C TYR A 52 -16.54 -6.40 1.77
N ASN A 53 -17.65 -5.77 2.18
CA ASN A 53 -18.38 -6.13 3.41
C ASN A 53 -18.85 -7.60 3.39
N GLU A 54 -19.34 -8.05 2.25
CA GLU A 54 -19.92 -9.39 2.04
C GLU A 54 -18.83 -10.47 2.19
N GLU A 55 -17.63 -10.21 1.68
CA GLU A 55 -16.52 -11.15 1.73
C GLU A 55 -15.91 -11.25 3.13
N LEU A 56 -15.96 -10.16 3.91
CA LEU A 56 -15.44 -10.11 5.28
C LEU A 56 -16.44 -10.57 6.35
N GLU A 57 -17.69 -10.85 5.99
CA GLU A 57 -18.75 -11.22 6.94
C GLU A 57 -18.42 -12.47 7.77
N ARG A 58 -17.65 -13.40 7.21
CA ARG A 58 -17.28 -14.66 7.87
C ARG A 58 -15.90 -14.64 8.54
N TYR A 59 -15.20 -13.52 8.45
CA TYR A 59 -13.89 -13.36 9.08
C TYR A 59 -14.03 -13.03 10.57
N PRO A 60 -12.98 -13.28 11.37
CA PRO A 60 -12.97 -12.91 12.78
C PRO A 60 -13.06 -11.39 12.96
N PRO A 61 -13.77 -10.89 13.99
CA PRO A 61 -13.69 -9.49 14.39
C PRO A 61 -12.31 -9.17 14.98
N PHE A 62 -12.00 -7.88 15.11
CA PHE A 62 -10.72 -7.42 15.68
C PHE A 62 -10.46 -7.98 17.09
N ASP A 63 -11.51 -8.16 17.88
CA ASP A 63 -11.53 -8.72 19.24
C ASP A 63 -10.84 -10.10 19.30
N ASP A 64 -10.98 -10.91 18.27
CA ASP A 64 -10.34 -12.23 18.15
C ASP A 64 -8.93 -12.10 17.56
N CYS A 65 -8.75 -11.21 16.58
CA CYS A 65 -7.46 -10.99 15.93
C CYS A 65 -6.40 -10.40 16.87
N VAL A 66 -6.78 -9.63 17.88
CA VAL A 66 -5.84 -8.96 18.80
C VAL A 66 -4.94 -9.97 19.52
N GLN A 67 -5.46 -11.16 19.86
CA GLN A 67 -4.69 -12.18 20.56
C GLN A 67 -3.57 -12.72 19.67
N LEU A 68 -3.85 -12.92 18.37
CA LEU A 68 -2.84 -13.33 17.39
C LEU A 68 -1.77 -12.25 17.20
N ILE A 69 -2.19 -10.98 17.18
CA ILE A 69 -1.26 -9.85 17.09
C ILE A 69 -0.32 -9.83 18.29
N MET A 70 -0.85 -9.96 19.51
CA MET A 70 -0.03 -10.01 20.72
C MET A 70 0.94 -11.20 20.71
N GLN A 71 0.46 -12.40 20.38
CA GLN A 71 1.31 -13.60 20.30
C GLN A 71 2.42 -13.45 19.24
N PHE A 72 2.10 -12.87 18.08
CA PHE A 72 3.09 -12.57 17.06
C PHE A 72 4.16 -11.63 17.61
N LEU A 73 3.77 -10.50 18.21
CA LEU A 73 4.70 -9.53 18.77
C LEU A 73 5.53 -10.11 19.93
N ASP A 74 4.96 -10.98 20.76
CA ASP A 74 5.64 -11.63 21.88
C ASP A 74 6.66 -12.69 21.44
N SER A 75 6.43 -13.31 20.27
CA SER A 75 7.40 -14.23 19.67
C SER A 75 8.66 -13.54 19.12
N LEU A 76 8.63 -12.21 18.95
CA LEU A 76 9.74 -11.45 18.38
C LEU A 76 10.79 -11.09 19.45
N PRO A 77 12.09 -11.05 19.08
CA PRO A 77 13.13 -10.50 19.94
C PRO A 77 12.80 -9.07 20.39
N LYS A 78 13.01 -8.77 21.67
CA LYS A 78 12.78 -7.45 22.26
C LYS A 78 14.11 -6.68 22.40
N PRO A 79 14.09 -5.34 22.36
CA PRO A 79 12.93 -4.46 22.17
C PRO A 79 12.40 -4.49 20.73
N ALA A 80 11.10 -4.23 20.57
CA ALA A 80 10.43 -4.12 19.28
C ALA A 80 9.78 -2.74 19.11
N CYS A 81 9.76 -2.22 17.89
CA CYS A 81 9.17 -0.93 17.54
C CYS A 81 8.26 -1.09 16.31
N LEU A 82 7.01 -0.64 16.41
CA LEU A 82 6.06 -0.60 15.31
C LEU A 82 6.40 0.57 14.38
N LEU A 83 6.46 0.29 13.08
CA LEU A 83 6.73 1.29 12.05
C LEU A 83 5.54 1.35 11.11
N ALA A 84 5.02 2.55 10.88
CA ALA A 84 3.93 2.80 9.94
C ALA A 84 4.19 4.09 9.17
N HIS A 85 3.62 4.22 7.97
CA HIS A 85 3.76 5.39 7.13
C HIS A 85 2.57 6.33 7.34
N ASN A 86 2.81 7.53 7.86
CA ASN A 86 1.77 8.40 8.42
C ASN A 86 1.08 7.80 9.66
N GLY A 87 1.80 6.91 10.36
CA GLY A 87 1.28 6.16 11.50
C GLY A 87 0.79 7.03 12.65
N ASN A 88 1.41 8.19 12.89
CA ASN A 88 0.99 9.11 13.96
C ASN A 88 -0.40 9.70 13.73
N LYS A 89 -0.84 9.78 12.47
CA LYS A 89 -2.15 10.34 12.10
C LYS A 89 -3.20 9.28 11.78
N PHE A 90 -2.79 8.01 11.63
CA PHE A 90 -3.69 6.95 11.18
C PHE A 90 -3.54 5.65 11.97
N ASP A 91 -2.54 4.82 11.66
CA ASP A 91 -2.41 3.46 12.18
C ASP A 91 -2.32 3.41 13.71
N PHE A 92 -1.47 4.23 14.33
CA PHE A 92 -1.26 4.19 15.77
C PHE A 92 -2.48 4.70 16.55
N PRO A 93 -3.12 5.85 16.20
CA PRO A 93 -4.37 6.26 16.83
C PRO A 93 -5.50 5.24 16.68
N LEU A 94 -5.64 4.61 15.50
CA LEU A 94 -6.68 3.60 15.25
C LEU A 94 -6.44 2.32 16.05
N LEU A 95 -5.22 1.79 16.02
CA LEU A 95 -4.83 0.62 16.82
C LEU A 95 -5.03 0.90 18.31
N THR A 96 -4.63 2.08 18.79
CA THR A 96 -4.80 2.48 20.19
C THR A 96 -6.27 2.57 20.57
N ALA A 97 -7.14 3.08 19.70
CA ALA A 97 -8.58 3.13 19.94
C ALA A 97 -9.20 1.73 20.08
N GLU A 98 -8.82 0.80 19.19
CA GLU A 98 -9.28 -0.59 19.26
C GLU A 98 -8.74 -1.33 20.49
N LEU A 99 -7.47 -1.14 20.86
CA LEU A 99 -6.89 -1.71 22.08
C LEU A 99 -7.58 -1.19 23.35
N LYS A 100 -7.83 0.12 23.44
CA LYS A 100 -8.56 0.73 24.55
C LYS A 100 -9.98 0.22 24.64
N ARG A 101 -10.68 0.06 23.51
CA ARG A 101 -12.03 -0.51 23.47
C ARG A 101 -12.07 -1.92 24.07
N LEU A 102 -11.02 -2.71 23.83
CA LEU A 102 -10.90 -4.08 24.34
C LEU A 102 -10.33 -4.17 25.76
N GLY A 103 -9.88 -3.05 26.34
CA GLY A 103 -9.18 -3.07 27.63
C GLY A 103 -7.83 -3.82 27.58
N VAL A 104 -7.21 -3.90 26.40
CA VAL A 104 -5.95 -4.63 26.18
C VAL A 104 -4.78 -3.64 26.22
N GLY A 105 -3.81 -3.93 27.08
CA GLY A 105 -2.52 -3.22 27.12
C GLY A 105 -1.53 -3.84 26.14
N LEU A 106 -0.86 -3.00 25.35
CA LEU A 106 0.25 -3.42 24.49
C LEU A 106 1.50 -2.58 24.79
N GLU A 107 2.49 -3.20 25.43
CA GLU A 107 3.77 -2.58 25.74
C GLU A 107 4.73 -2.68 24.56
N ILE A 108 4.62 -1.74 23.63
CA ILE A 108 5.50 -1.64 22.46
C ILE A 108 5.80 -0.18 22.13
N SER A 109 6.96 0.07 21.54
CA SER A 109 7.26 1.39 20.97
C SER A 109 6.72 1.51 19.55
N CYS A 110 6.55 2.73 19.06
CA CYS A 110 6.17 3.02 17.69
C CYS A 110 6.90 4.24 17.16
N CYS A 111 7.07 4.33 15.85
CA CYS A 111 7.62 5.51 15.17
C CYS A 111 7.00 5.68 13.78
N ASP A 112 6.67 6.92 13.42
CA ASP A 112 6.19 7.26 12.09
C ASP A 112 7.36 7.38 11.11
N THR A 113 7.25 6.69 9.98
CA THR A 113 8.27 6.67 8.93
C THR A 113 8.16 7.85 7.96
N LEU A 114 6.99 8.51 7.87
CA LEU A 114 6.78 9.60 6.92
C LEU A 114 7.74 10.78 7.17
N PRO A 115 7.90 11.30 8.39
CA PRO A 115 8.88 12.37 8.65
C PRO A 115 10.33 11.92 8.44
N ALA A 116 10.65 10.66 8.79
CA ALA A 116 11.97 10.07 8.57
C ALA A 116 12.35 10.09 7.08
N LEU A 117 11.45 9.61 6.23
CA LEU A 117 11.67 9.55 4.78
C LEU A 117 11.72 10.95 4.16
N LYS A 118 10.89 11.88 4.61
CA LYS A 118 10.98 13.29 4.21
C LYS A 118 12.35 13.89 4.49
N HIS A 119 12.86 13.67 5.70
CA HIS A 119 14.18 14.17 6.11
C HIS A 119 15.31 13.57 5.28
N VAL A 120 15.26 12.27 4.96
CA VAL A 120 16.30 11.67 4.12
C VAL A 120 16.23 12.15 2.67
N ILE A 121 15.02 12.28 2.11
CA ILE A 121 14.83 12.77 0.74
C ILE A 121 15.33 14.22 0.62
N SER A 122 15.05 15.08 1.60
CA SER A 122 15.51 16.47 1.57
C SER A 122 17.03 16.60 1.66
N LEU A 123 17.71 15.76 2.46
CA LEU A 123 19.17 15.68 2.50
C LEU A 123 19.77 15.27 1.14
N GLY A 124 19.13 14.31 0.45
CA GLY A 124 19.55 13.88 -0.89
C GLY A 124 19.40 14.97 -1.95
N THR A 125 18.34 15.80 -1.87
CA THR A 125 18.14 16.93 -2.78
C THR A 125 19.12 18.08 -2.55
N HIS A 126 19.52 18.34 -1.29
CA HIS A 126 20.46 19.43 -0.97
C HIS A 126 21.90 19.16 -1.41
N ASN A 127 22.33 17.89 -1.48
CA ASN A 127 23.66 17.55 -2.00
C ASN A 127 23.79 17.77 -3.53
N ASN A 128 22.68 17.94 -4.24
CA ASN A 128 22.67 18.11 -5.69
C ASN A 128 22.44 19.58 -6.13
N ASN A 129 22.03 20.47 -5.22
CA ASN A 129 21.59 21.84 -5.55
C ASN A 129 22.25 22.91 -4.65
N ASN A 130 23.25 23.60 -5.19
CA ASN A 130 23.92 24.77 -4.62
C ASN A 130 23.05 26.06 -4.52
N ASN A 131 21.73 26.00 -4.29
CA ASN A 131 20.87 27.19 -4.14
C ASN A 131 19.84 27.01 -3.00
N LYS A 132 20.20 27.48 -1.80
CA LYS A 132 19.64 27.01 -0.51
C LYS A 132 18.56 27.89 0.16
N SER A 133 18.08 28.99 -0.43
CA SER A 133 17.32 29.99 0.35
C SER A 133 15.79 29.87 0.33
N VAL A 134 15.20 29.11 -0.61
CA VAL A 134 13.75 29.18 -0.85
C VAL A 134 12.96 28.06 -0.14
N GLU A 135 13.57 26.88 0.02
CA GLU A 135 12.87 25.67 0.49
C GLU A 135 12.68 25.62 2.02
N GLU A 136 13.62 26.18 2.80
CA GLU A 136 13.49 26.30 4.27
C GLU A 136 12.33 27.22 4.67
N GLN A 137 11.95 28.19 3.82
CA GLN A 137 10.80 29.06 4.04
C GLN A 137 9.47 28.40 3.65
N GLU A 138 9.47 27.49 2.68
CA GLU A 138 8.27 26.74 2.28
C GLU A 138 7.90 25.65 3.31
N LEU A 139 8.89 24.99 3.93
CA LEU A 139 8.65 23.95 4.95
C LEU A 139 8.06 24.54 6.25
N ALA A 140 8.53 25.72 6.67
CA ALA A 140 7.99 26.47 7.81
C ALA A 140 6.61 27.11 7.53
N ALA A 141 6.19 27.17 6.27
CA ALA A 141 4.85 27.61 5.87
C ALA A 141 3.84 26.45 5.85
N LEU A 142 4.30 25.21 5.61
CA LEU A 142 3.46 24.00 5.64
C LEU A 142 3.01 23.61 7.05
N GLU A 143 3.83 23.88 8.07
CA GLU A 143 3.45 23.70 9.49
C GLU A 143 2.44 24.75 9.98
N ARG A 144 2.18 25.81 9.20
CA ARG A 144 1.23 26.89 9.51
C ARG A 144 -0.07 26.81 8.71
N LEU A 145 -0.30 25.74 7.96
CA LEU A 145 -1.52 25.61 7.16
C LEU A 145 -2.75 25.36 8.06
N PRO A 146 -3.90 26.02 7.79
CA PRO A 146 -5.14 25.80 8.53
C PRO A 146 -5.67 24.37 8.37
N ASP A 147 -6.43 23.87 9.35
CA ASP A 147 -7.05 22.54 9.36
C ASP A 147 -7.88 22.24 8.10
N ASP A 148 -8.40 23.29 7.45
CA ASP A 148 -9.12 23.25 6.16
C ASP A 148 -8.29 22.64 5.01
N PHE A 149 -6.95 22.62 5.15
CA PHE A 149 -6.04 21.98 4.19
C PHE A 149 -6.12 20.44 4.24
N TRP A 150 -6.33 19.85 5.43
CA TRP A 150 -6.54 18.40 5.56
C TRP A 150 -7.89 17.97 5.03
N THR A 151 -8.93 18.82 5.12
CA THR A 151 -10.20 18.55 4.44
C THR A 151 -10.08 18.50 2.92
N ALA A 152 -9.11 19.19 2.32
CA ALA A 152 -8.83 19.09 0.88
C ALA A 152 -7.99 17.84 0.53
N PHE A 153 -7.16 17.34 1.46
CA PHE A 153 -6.48 16.05 1.32
C PHE A 153 -7.50 14.90 1.34
N ASP A 154 -8.45 14.93 2.29
CA ASP A 154 -9.61 14.02 2.35
C ASP A 154 -10.54 14.12 1.12
N ALA A 155 -10.51 15.24 0.39
CA ALA A 155 -11.28 15.44 -0.84
C ALA A 155 -10.51 15.05 -2.11
N CYS A 156 -9.18 14.94 -2.06
CA CYS A 156 -8.35 14.49 -3.18
C CYS A 156 -8.14 12.96 -3.20
N ASP A 157 -8.37 12.27 -2.09
CA ASP A 157 -8.73 10.85 -2.09
C ASP A 157 -10.22 10.75 -2.46
N ILE A 158 -10.48 10.73 -3.77
CA ILE A 158 -11.80 10.89 -4.39
C ILE A 158 -12.82 9.88 -3.82
N PHE A 159 -13.55 10.29 -2.78
CA PHE A 159 -14.96 9.95 -2.60
C PHE A 159 -15.76 10.94 -3.45
N ASP A 160 -16.03 10.59 -4.70
CA ASP A 160 -16.95 11.34 -5.55
C ASP A 160 -18.38 11.11 -5.04
N GLU A 161 -18.87 12.00 -4.18
CA GLU A 161 -20.31 12.21 -3.99
C GLU A 161 -20.76 13.30 -4.96
N GLY A 162 -21.57 12.92 -5.96
CA GLY A 162 -22.44 13.89 -6.64
C GLY A 162 -22.41 13.91 -8.17
N ALA A 163 -22.48 12.76 -8.84
CA ALA A 163 -23.03 12.70 -10.20
C ALA A 163 -24.45 12.15 -10.17
N THR A 164 -25.44 13.03 -9.98
CA THR A 164 -26.84 12.75 -10.27
C THR A 164 -26.99 12.47 -11.75
N MET A 165 -27.09 11.19 -12.14
CA MET A 165 -27.54 10.80 -13.47
C MET A 165 -29.01 10.39 -13.41
N VAL A 166 -29.82 11.18 -14.11
CA VAL A 166 -31.23 10.96 -14.42
C VAL A 166 -31.50 9.53 -14.89
N VAL A 167 -32.53 8.93 -14.30
CA VAL A 167 -33.08 7.61 -14.64
C VAL A 167 -33.58 7.61 -16.09
N ALA A 168 -33.03 6.71 -16.92
CA ALA A 168 -33.72 6.23 -18.10
C ALA A 168 -34.19 4.80 -17.82
N GLU A 169 -35.51 4.62 -17.72
CA GLU A 169 -36.15 3.30 -17.64
C GLU A 169 -35.73 2.43 -18.83
N VAL A 170 -35.16 1.27 -18.56
CA VAL A 170 -35.14 0.15 -19.50
C VAL A 170 -35.62 -1.10 -18.77
N THR A 171 -36.70 -1.66 -19.31
CA THR A 171 -37.45 -2.83 -18.87
C THR A 171 -36.59 -4.11 -18.79
N PRO A 172 -36.84 -5.01 -17.82
CA PRO A 172 -36.03 -6.22 -17.65
C PRO A 172 -36.46 -7.36 -18.59
N SER A 173 -35.48 -7.98 -19.25
CA SER A 173 -35.68 -9.25 -20.00
C SER A 173 -35.18 -10.46 -19.20
N LYS A 174 -36.17 -11.25 -18.76
CA LYS A 174 -36.25 -12.71 -18.54
C LYS A 174 -34.99 -13.52 -18.15
N HIS A 175 -35.11 -14.11 -16.95
CA HIS A 175 -34.52 -15.36 -16.41
C HIS A 175 -33.62 -16.24 -17.29
N VAL A 176 -32.43 -16.54 -16.76
CA VAL A 176 -31.78 -17.86 -16.91
C VAL A 176 -31.33 -18.33 -15.52
N LYS A 177 -31.87 -19.48 -15.07
CA LYS A 177 -31.42 -20.20 -13.87
C LYS A 177 -30.27 -21.12 -14.26
N THR A 178 -29.12 -21.02 -13.63
CA THR A 178 -28.07 -22.04 -13.68
C THR A 178 -28.03 -22.81 -12.35
N GLN A 179 -28.19 -24.12 -12.43
CA GLN A 179 -28.14 -25.06 -11.31
C GLN A 179 -26.69 -25.48 -10.99
N PRO A 180 -26.38 -25.85 -9.73
CA PRO A 180 -25.08 -26.40 -9.35
C PRO A 180 -24.97 -27.90 -9.70
N PHE A 181 -23.80 -28.33 -10.19
CA PHE A 181 -23.52 -29.75 -10.44
C PHE A 181 -22.86 -30.39 -9.21
N ASN A 182 -23.50 -31.47 -8.73
CA ASN A 182 -23.22 -32.18 -7.48
C ASN A 182 -22.10 -33.25 -7.58
N ALA A 183 -21.63 -33.63 -6.39
CA ALA A 183 -20.73 -34.74 -6.08
C ALA A 183 -21.18 -36.14 -6.60
N GLY A 184 -20.20 -37.05 -6.76
CA GLY A 184 -20.32 -38.37 -7.41
C GLY A 184 -21.00 -39.51 -6.62
N PRO A 185 -20.87 -40.78 -7.09
CA PRO A 185 -20.28 -41.84 -6.24
C PRO A 185 -19.48 -42.95 -6.97
N ARG A 186 -18.75 -43.76 -6.17
CA ARG A 186 -17.81 -44.87 -6.48
C ARG A 186 -18.43 -46.12 -7.14
N LYS A 187 -17.60 -46.93 -7.85
CA LYS A 187 -17.47 -48.42 -7.76
C LYS A 187 -16.25 -48.96 -8.58
N LYS A 188 -15.62 -50.06 -8.09
CA LYS A 188 -14.47 -50.86 -8.65
C LYS A 188 -14.99 -52.26 -9.08
N PRO A 189 -14.35 -53.07 -9.98
CA PRO A 189 -13.10 -53.85 -9.72
C PRO A 189 -12.11 -54.09 -10.91
N LYS A 190 -10.97 -54.74 -10.61
CA LYS A 190 -9.73 -55.16 -11.38
C LYS A 190 -9.89 -56.56 -12.09
N PRO A 191 -8.86 -57.24 -12.71
CA PRO A 191 -7.43 -56.96 -13.03
C PRO A 191 -6.94 -57.37 -14.46
N ASP A 192 -5.66 -57.13 -14.79
CA ASP A 192 -4.64 -58.05 -15.43
C ASP A 192 -3.36 -57.21 -15.77
N GLU A 193 -2.17 -57.45 -15.18
CA GLU A 193 -0.99 -58.23 -15.70
C GLU A 193 -0.43 -57.66 -17.03
N VAL A 194 0.85 -57.32 -17.31
CA VAL A 194 2.20 -57.80 -16.90
C VAL A 194 3.29 -56.73 -17.27
N ASN A 195 4.43 -56.77 -16.56
CA ASN A 195 5.85 -56.59 -16.98
C ASN A 195 6.59 -55.24 -17.23
N MET A 196 7.64 -55.07 -16.38
CA MET A 196 9.05 -54.74 -16.64
C MET A 196 9.45 -53.74 -17.75
N SER A 197 10.19 -52.68 -17.38
CA SER A 197 11.67 -52.67 -17.44
C SER A 197 12.26 -51.24 -17.32
N GLN A 198 13.56 -51.21 -17.02
CA GLN A 198 14.43 -50.11 -16.60
C GLN A 198 14.73 -49.07 -17.69
N ALA A 199 15.14 -47.86 -17.30
CA ALA A 199 16.51 -47.34 -17.49
C ALA A 199 16.60 -45.80 -17.63
N ASN A 200 17.49 -45.24 -16.79
CA ASN A 200 18.47 -44.15 -16.95
C ASN A 200 18.25 -42.99 -17.94
N GLY A 201 18.57 -41.80 -17.42
CA GLY A 201 18.35 -40.48 -18.01
C GLY A 201 19.17 -40.12 -19.24
N PHE A 202 18.87 -38.95 -19.81
CA PHE A 202 19.77 -38.20 -20.68
C PHE A 202 19.53 -36.69 -20.58
N ARG A 203 20.65 -35.98 -20.64
CA ARG A 203 20.82 -34.52 -20.79
C ARG A 203 20.25 -34.06 -22.14
N ARG A 204 19.74 -32.82 -22.23
CA ARG A 204 20.29 -31.70 -23.04
C ARG A 204 19.25 -30.61 -23.34
N ALA A 205 19.73 -29.38 -23.22
CA ALA A 205 19.19 -28.15 -23.79
C ALA A 205 18.97 -28.22 -25.30
N LEU A 206 17.95 -27.49 -25.79
CA LEU A 206 17.74 -27.19 -27.21
C LEU A 206 17.10 -25.80 -27.37
N PHE A 207 17.93 -24.86 -27.88
CA PHE A 207 17.65 -23.80 -28.87
C PHE A 207 16.75 -22.60 -28.49
N LYS A 208 16.91 -21.37 -29.04
CA LYS A 208 17.96 -20.61 -29.75
C LYS A 208 17.39 -19.19 -29.96
N ASP A 209 18.27 -18.20 -30.07
CA ASP A 209 17.99 -16.83 -30.53
C ASP A 209 17.36 -16.77 -31.92
N ASP A 210 16.56 -15.74 -32.20
CA ASP A 210 16.52 -15.06 -33.51
C ASP A 210 15.86 -13.66 -33.42
N ALA A 211 16.35 -12.76 -34.29
CA ALA A 211 16.25 -11.31 -34.24
C ALA A 211 15.04 -10.67 -34.98
N MET A 212 14.90 -9.36 -34.76
CA MET A 212 13.98 -8.36 -35.30
C MET A 212 13.96 -8.24 -36.85
N PRO A 213 12.88 -7.66 -37.43
CA PRO A 213 12.99 -6.85 -38.66
C PRO A 213 12.44 -5.42 -38.53
N SER A 214 13.12 -4.50 -39.22
CA SER A 214 12.81 -3.08 -39.46
C SER A 214 11.98 -2.87 -40.72
N ILE A 215 11.06 -1.90 -40.74
CA ILE A 215 10.45 -1.33 -41.98
C ILE A 215 10.37 0.20 -41.87
N ALA A 216 10.49 0.83 -43.04
CA ALA A 216 11.01 2.15 -43.36
C ALA A 216 10.02 3.34 -43.29
N VAL A 217 10.64 4.50 -43.53
CA VAL A 217 10.17 5.89 -43.53
C VAL A 217 9.44 6.27 -44.82
N ASP A 218 8.39 7.11 -44.73
CA ASP A 218 7.92 7.95 -45.83
C ASP A 218 7.72 9.41 -45.38
N LYS A 219 8.18 10.33 -46.24
CA LYS A 219 8.11 11.80 -46.13
C LYS A 219 6.89 12.33 -46.87
N VAL A 220 6.19 13.35 -46.36
CA VAL A 220 5.49 14.36 -47.18
C VAL A 220 5.55 15.74 -46.50
N ASP A 221 5.77 16.75 -47.36
CA ASP A 221 6.06 18.16 -47.11
C ASP A 221 4.92 19.04 -46.56
N SER A 222 5.37 20.20 -46.06
CA SER A 222 4.61 21.32 -45.53
C SER A 222 3.90 22.16 -46.60
N GLN A 223 2.68 22.62 -46.33
CA GLN A 223 2.21 23.94 -46.75
C GLN A 223 1.42 24.63 -45.63
N ASN A 224 1.71 25.93 -45.54
CA ASN A 224 1.42 26.87 -44.48
C ASN A 224 0.27 27.78 -44.93
N ASN A 225 -0.67 28.13 -44.04
CA ASN A 225 -1.32 29.45 -43.98
C ASN A 225 -2.38 29.52 -42.89
N GLY A 226 -2.27 30.52 -41.99
CA GLY A 226 -3.37 30.93 -41.12
C GLY A 226 -2.97 31.49 -39.75
N CYS A 227 -2.22 32.59 -39.73
CA CYS A 227 -1.90 33.34 -38.52
C CYS A 227 -3.15 34.04 -37.95
N SER A 228 -3.39 33.89 -36.64
CA SER A 228 -4.10 34.89 -35.84
C SER A 228 -3.57 34.88 -34.41
N SER A 229 -2.65 35.80 -34.17
CA SER A 229 -2.11 36.21 -32.88
C SER A 229 -3.22 36.47 -31.86
N ARG A 230 -3.23 35.72 -30.75
CA ARG A 230 -3.77 36.19 -29.46
C ARG A 230 -2.94 35.66 -28.29
N HIS A 231 -2.14 36.58 -27.76
CA HIS A 231 -1.78 36.75 -26.35
C HIS A 231 -1.10 35.59 -25.62
N LEU A 232 0.23 35.70 -25.52
CA LEU A 232 1.08 34.99 -24.58
C LEU A 232 0.78 35.47 -23.15
N GLN A 233 0.22 34.60 -22.30
CA GLN A 233 0.24 34.77 -20.85
C GLN A 233 0.65 33.45 -20.16
N GLY A 234 1.87 33.49 -19.62
CA GLY A 234 2.26 32.83 -18.37
C GLY A 234 2.07 31.32 -18.27
N LEU A 235 2.99 30.54 -18.84
CA LEU A 235 3.30 29.22 -18.29
C LEU A 235 4.01 29.43 -16.96
N THR A 236 3.26 29.44 -15.87
CA THR A 236 3.85 29.28 -14.54
C THR A 236 4.45 27.87 -14.47
N PRO A 237 5.66 27.69 -13.88
CA PRO A 237 6.18 26.35 -13.65
C PRO A 237 5.19 25.63 -12.75
N LYS A 238 4.58 24.54 -13.25
CA LYS A 238 3.80 23.64 -12.40
C LYS A 238 4.74 23.15 -11.30
N LYS A 239 4.50 23.58 -10.05
CA LYS A 239 5.22 23.08 -8.87
C LYS A 239 5.20 21.55 -8.94
N THR A 240 6.37 20.92 -8.98
CA THR A 240 6.51 19.49 -8.77
C THR A 240 6.04 19.21 -7.34
N ARG A 241 4.77 18.79 -7.19
CA ARG A 241 4.25 18.33 -5.89
C ARG A 241 5.17 17.19 -5.44
N GLN A 242 5.91 17.39 -4.35
CA GLN A 242 6.59 16.29 -3.70
C GLN A 242 5.51 15.36 -3.14
N LEU A 243 5.31 14.23 -3.84
CA LEU A 243 4.37 13.21 -3.42
C LEU A 243 5.09 12.36 -2.37
N HIS A 244 4.75 12.56 -1.10
CA HIS A 244 5.31 11.79 0.02
C HIS A 244 4.45 10.57 0.37
N SER A 245 3.57 10.12 -0.54
CA SER A 245 2.87 8.86 -0.35
C SER A 245 3.85 7.71 -0.48
N LEU A 246 3.56 6.59 0.20
CA LEU A 246 4.38 5.39 0.11
C LEU A 246 4.59 4.95 -1.34
N ALA A 247 3.53 4.94 -2.15
CA ALA A 247 3.59 4.58 -3.57
C ALA A 247 4.51 5.51 -4.38
N ALA A 248 4.47 6.82 -4.14
CA ALA A 248 5.34 7.77 -4.84
C ALA A 248 6.79 7.68 -4.39
N ILE A 249 7.05 7.45 -3.10
CA ILE A 249 8.40 7.22 -2.59
C ILE A 249 8.97 5.90 -3.14
N TYR A 250 8.14 4.85 -3.22
CA TYR A 250 8.52 3.57 -3.81
C TYR A 250 8.91 3.73 -5.29
N ASP A 251 8.06 4.37 -6.08
CA ASP A 251 8.33 4.66 -7.50
C ASP A 251 9.60 5.50 -7.68
N MET A 252 9.79 6.52 -6.83
CA MET A 252 11.00 7.35 -6.84
C MET A 252 12.28 6.54 -6.61
N PHE A 253 12.29 5.57 -5.70
CA PHE A 253 13.49 4.80 -5.36
C PHE A 253 13.74 3.62 -6.29
N PHE A 254 12.70 3.02 -6.86
CA PHE A 254 12.83 1.77 -7.61
C PHE A 254 12.48 1.90 -9.10
N GLY A 255 11.91 3.01 -9.54
CA GLY A 255 11.52 3.25 -10.94
C GLY A 255 10.38 2.35 -11.42
N GLU A 256 9.59 1.81 -10.48
CA GLU A 256 8.45 0.94 -10.73
C GLU A 256 7.29 1.27 -9.80
N SER A 257 6.06 1.04 -10.27
CA SER A 257 4.88 1.23 -9.44
C SER A 257 4.80 0.17 -8.34
N LEU A 258 4.25 0.56 -7.18
CA LEU A 258 4.04 -0.35 -6.05
C LEU A 258 3.05 -1.47 -6.42
N PRO A 259 3.48 -2.74 -6.49
CA PRO A 259 2.57 -3.85 -6.78
C PRO A 259 1.58 -4.07 -5.64
N ASN A 260 0.30 -4.28 -5.96
CA ASN A 260 -0.78 -4.54 -5.00
C ASN A 260 -0.89 -3.50 -3.88
N ALA A 261 -0.65 -2.22 -4.22
CA ALA A 261 -0.85 -1.09 -3.31
C ALA A 261 -2.23 -1.16 -2.65
N HIS A 262 -2.31 -0.70 -1.40
CA HIS A 262 -3.53 -0.74 -0.57
C HIS A 262 -3.93 -2.12 -0.04
N SER A 263 -3.09 -3.14 -0.23
CA SER A 263 -3.11 -4.34 0.62
C SER A 263 -2.11 -4.20 1.76
N ALA A 264 -2.51 -4.58 2.98
CA ALA A 264 -1.68 -4.38 4.16
C ALA A 264 -0.33 -5.12 4.07
N ASP A 265 -0.29 -6.29 3.43
CA ASP A 265 0.94 -7.04 3.22
C ASP A 265 1.91 -6.35 2.25
N ALA A 266 1.41 -5.89 1.10
CA ALA A 266 2.25 -5.25 0.09
C ALA A 266 2.77 -3.91 0.58
N ASP A 267 1.94 -3.12 1.26
CA ASP A 267 2.32 -1.83 1.81
C ASP A 267 3.39 -2.00 2.91
N CYS A 268 3.28 -3.01 3.77
CA CYS A 268 4.32 -3.32 4.76
C CYS A 268 5.65 -3.73 4.11
N LEU A 269 5.61 -4.57 3.08
CA LEU A 269 6.82 -4.98 2.36
C LEU A 269 7.48 -3.81 1.61
N ALA A 270 6.67 -2.95 0.99
CA ALA A 270 7.14 -1.77 0.30
C ALA A 270 7.77 -0.78 1.26
N LEU A 271 7.12 -0.52 2.40
CA LEU A 271 7.68 0.32 3.45
C LEU A 271 9.02 -0.23 3.95
N ALA A 272 9.10 -1.54 4.21
CA ALA A 272 10.34 -2.17 4.62
C ALA A 272 11.46 -2.02 3.58
N LYS A 273 11.15 -2.18 2.28
CA LYS A 273 12.11 -1.97 1.18
C LYS A 273 12.58 -0.52 1.10
N VAL A 274 11.66 0.44 1.16
CA VAL A 274 11.94 1.88 1.13
C VAL A 274 12.85 2.26 2.31
N CYS A 275 12.49 1.84 3.53
CA CYS A 275 13.30 2.09 4.72
C CYS A 275 14.69 1.43 4.65
N ASN A 276 14.79 0.26 4.00
CA ASN A 276 16.07 -0.42 3.81
C ASN A 276 16.98 0.30 2.80
N TYR A 277 16.39 0.94 1.79
CA TYR A 277 17.13 1.74 0.81
C TYR A 277 17.88 2.92 1.46
N VAL A 278 17.28 3.50 2.50
CA VAL A 278 17.85 4.61 3.28
C VAL A 278 18.29 4.19 4.69
N ARG A 279 18.71 2.92 4.85
CA ARG A 279 18.87 2.23 6.13
C ARG A 279 19.55 3.03 7.23
N ASP A 280 20.76 3.53 7.02
CA ASP A 280 21.57 4.06 8.13
C ASP A 280 20.94 5.34 8.70
N ALA A 281 20.64 6.31 7.82
CA ALA A 281 19.94 7.54 8.22
C ALA A 281 18.53 7.27 8.78
N PHE A 282 17.84 6.25 8.27
CA PHE A 282 16.55 5.83 8.78
C PHE A 282 16.67 5.25 10.20
N LEU A 283 17.61 4.34 10.45
CA LEU A 283 17.79 3.73 11.76
C LEU A 283 18.20 4.76 12.83
N ASP A 284 19.08 5.69 12.49
CA ASP A 284 19.45 6.81 13.37
C ASP A 284 18.23 7.68 13.72
N TYR A 285 17.36 7.95 12.73
CA TYR A 285 16.12 8.68 12.96
C TYR A 285 15.20 7.90 13.92
N ILE A 286 14.99 6.60 13.70
CA ILE A 286 14.12 5.79 14.55
C ILE A 286 14.60 5.80 16.00
N ASP A 287 15.90 5.60 16.23
CA ASP A 287 16.47 5.58 17.59
C ASP A 287 16.29 6.91 18.34
N ALA A 288 16.24 8.02 17.62
CA ALA A 288 16.04 9.35 18.19
C ALA A 288 14.55 9.71 18.43
N HIS A 289 13.59 9.05 17.76
CA HIS A 289 12.20 9.51 17.69
C HIS A 289 11.13 8.48 18.08
N TYR A 290 11.49 7.23 18.37
CA TYR A 290 10.49 6.26 18.82
C TYR A 290 9.85 6.69 20.14
N VAL A 291 8.56 6.40 20.29
CA VAL A 291 7.79 6.68 21.51
C VAL A 291 7.04 5.43 21.95
N PRO A 292 6.71 5.26 23.25
CA PRO A 292 5.78 4.23 23.68
C PRO A 292 4.41 4.38 23.01
N LEU A 293 3.81 3.29 22.53
CA LEU A 293 2.49 3.31 21.86
C LEU A 293 1.40 3.89 22.77
N HIS A 294 1.46 3.62 24.08
CA HIS A 294 0.49 4.13 25.04
C HIS A 294 0.50 5.68 25.17
N ASN A 295 1.54 6.36 24.65
CA ASN A 295 1.58 7.83 24.59
C ASN A 295 0.80 8.39 23.39
N ILE A 296 0.37 7.55 22.44
CA ILE A 296 -0.42 7.97 21.29
C ILE A 296 -1.88 8.21 21.71
N LEU A 297 -2.45 9.33 21.28
CA LEU A 297 -3.87 9.61 21.49
C LEU A 297 -4.73 8.66 20.64
N SER A 298 -5.78 8.11 21.23
CA SER A 298 -6.71 7.26 20.48
C SER A 298 -7.50 8.09 19.48
N MET A 299 -7.79 7.49 18.31
CA MET A 299 -8.57 8.13 17.25
C MET A 299 -10.00 8.50 17.72
N TRP A 300 -10.58 7.69 18.61
CA TRP A 300 -11.89 7.89 19.21
C TRP A 300 -11.96 7.29 20.62
#